data_AF-A0A9C8LX11-F1
#
_entry.id   AF-A0A9C8LX11-F1
#
_cell.length_a   1.000
_cell.length_b   1.000
_cell.length_c   1.000
_cell.angle_alpha   90.00
_cell.angle_beta   90.00
_cell.angle_gamma   90.00
#
_symmetry.space_group_name_H-M   'P 1'
#
loop_
_entity.id
_entity.type
_entity.pdbx_description
1 polymer ?
#
loop_
_entity_poly.entity_id
_entity_poly.type
_entity_poly.pdbx_seq_one_letter_code
_entity_poly.pdbx_strand_id
1 'polypeptide(L)'
;MKDLIQSRLRDDPLISRFRSLFSGLDVYLVGGYLPSFMMAKVSNDFDFIYRASEQEKVFGIISSEFKKEPFLMGRGHPENTYRVSTGLGIIDLTELNGSLEDNLIKRDLTINSIAVRLSDLEIIDPVNGLDDFAGRRLAFNSEESVAADPVRILRLFRMYSRFPEFNPEDKSLDLAKRYSDKLSDTASERVGFEIKELFSGKGFLKAFKLLTEYGITERVFRVFYSGYLSNVTAVSVFRYFEVLDRYITENVFEFSLMPDDRAALRFLVMFDSIFKLSDIPFTDIKAQKDYYAKVSDFLKPMNIPVVIKNPILNIGSHRNDIIKIYHKSKPSLFRISRLFRNYGDNLKLLIIFSCVVFEVEHLPSEGEPNDFIVYCREIYDEYKNSRYIASPDLVTGGDLLELGYEEGPEIGRALYLIGKKTDDGYIKDYNEALDYANDILHYRNSPTKKYRIFSYISIVLLCFLIIFSYRILLSEVYFSQVLDMMNVKRVHFSGVDEPIAKLEKAAKLFPLDYRFYSMLGDCYEIQFFLGKKS
;
A
#
# COMPACT_ATOMS: atom_id res chain seq x y z
N MET A 1 40.56 3.13 4.33
CA MET A 1 39.13 2.75 4.48
C MET A 1 38.78 2.49 5.93
N LYS A 2 39.53 1.65 6.64
CA LYS A 2 39.40 1.48 8.09
C LYS A 2 39.37 2.82 8.85
N ASP A 3 40.34 3.70 8.61
CA ASP A 3 40.39 5.02 9.26
C ASP A 3 39.14 5.88 9.00
N LEU A 4 38.61 5.84 7.78
CA LEU A 4 37.39 6.56 7.41
C LEU A 4 36.17 6.01 8.16
N ILE A 5 36.05 4.69 8.26
CA ILE A 5 34.95 4.03 8.98
C ILE A 5 35.06 4.35 10.48
N GLN A 6 36.26 4.23 11.05
CA GLN A 6 36.51 4.55 12.46
C GLN A 6 36.19 6.02 12.78
N SER A 7 36.57 6.96 11.90
CA SER A 7 36.21 8.37 12.04
C SER A 7 34.70 8.55 12.03
N ARG A 8 34.00 7.96 11.05
CA ARG A 8 32.54 8.08 10.96
C ARG A 8 31.83 7.47 12.17
N LEU A 9 32.28 6.29 12.64
CA LEU A 9 31.72 5.63 13.83
C LEU A 9 31.94 6.45 15.11
N ARG A 10 33.07 7.17 15.19
CA ARG A 10 33.37 8.07 16.32
C ARG A 10 32.40 9.24 16.39
N ASP A 11 31.98 9.75 15.25
CA ASP A 11 31.07 10.90 15.14
C ASP A 11 29.59 10.49 15.20
N ASP A 12 29.27 9.19 15.15
CA ASP A 12 27.90 8.70 15.21
C ASP A 12 27.33 8.79 16.64
N PRO A 13 26.18 9.46 16.86
CA PRO A 13 25.60 9.62 18.18
C PRO A 13 25.13 8.30 18.83
N LEU A 14 24.63 7.35 18.04
CA LEU A 14 24.14 6.08 18.55
C LEU A 14 25.32 5.20 18.95
N ILE A 15 26.36 5.15 18.14
CA ILE A 15 27.60 4.46 18.48
C ILE A 15 28.21 5.08 19.73
N SER A 16 28.32 6.41 19.80
CA SER A 16 28.83 7.11 20.99
C SER A 16 28.03 6.75 22.25
N ARG A 17 26.70 6.66 22.16
CA ARG A 17 25.84 6.17 23.26
C ARG A 17 26.18 4.74 23.66
N PHE A 18 26.27 3.80 22.71
CA PHE A 18 26.60 2.41 23.02
C PHE A 18 28.01 2.25 23.61
N ARG A 19 28.99 3.03 23.14
CA ARG A 19 30.34 3.06 23.72
C ARG A 19 30.32 3.52 25.17
N SER A 20 29.51 4.54 25.49
CA SER A 20 29.33 4.99 26.86
C SER A 20 28.64 3.95 27.73
N LEU A 21 27.62 3.28 27.20
CA LEU A 21 26.85 2.25 27.92
C LEU A 21 27.72 1.03 28.25
N PHE A 22 28.50 0.53 27.28
CA PHE A 22 29.36 -0.63 27.45
C PHE A 22 30.82 -0.28 27.81
N SER A 23 31.03 0.89 28.42
CA SER A 23 32.36 1.36 28.78
C SER A 23 33.06 0.38 29.73
N GLY A 24 34.28 -0.05 29.36
CA GLY A 24 35.07 -0.99 30.13
C GLY A 24 34.69 -2.47 29.95
N LEU A 25 33.80 -2.78 29.00
CA LEU A 25 33.45 -4.15 28.61
C LEU A 25 34.02 -4.49 27.23
N ASP A 26 34.28 -5.78 26.99
CA ASP A 26 34.74 -6.30 25.70
C ASP A 26 33.55 -6.69 24.80
N VAL A 27 32.86 -5.65 24.30
CA VAL A 27 31.68 -5.75 23.44
C VAL A 27 32.00 -5.32 22.02
N TYR A 28 31.53 -6.10 21.06
CA TYR A 28 31.76 -5.91 19.63
C TYR A 28 30.44 -5.66 18.91
N LEU A 29 30.36 -4.60 18.11
CA LEU A 29 29.29 -4.39 17.16
C LEU A 29 29.58 -5.19 15.88
N VAL A 30 28.63 -6.00 15.43
CA VAL A 30 28.76 -6.87 14.26
C VAL A 30 27.53 -6.80 13.35
N GLY A 31 27.53 -7.55 12.25
CA GLY A 31 26.33 -7.82 11.46
C GLY A 31 25.90 -6.70 10.51
N GLY A 32 24.60 -6.69 10.19
CA GLY A 32 24.05 -5.91 9.07
C GLY A 32 24.05 -4.39 9.29
N TYR A 33 24.27 -3.93 10.52
CA TYR A 33 24.38 -2.52 10.85
C TYR A 33 25.59 -1.88 10.15
N LEU A 34 26.76 -2.53 10.17
CA LEU A 34 28.00 -1.95 9.65
C LEU A 34 27.93 -1.66 8.14
N PRO A 35 27.50 -2.58 7.26
CA PRO A 35 27.28 -2.27 5.85
C PRO A 35 26.29 -1.13 5.64
N SER A 36 25.16 -1.15 6.36
CA SER A 36 24.15 -0.10 6.27
C SER A 36 24.72 1.27 6.65
N PHE A 37 25.48 1.33 7.75
CA PHE A 37 26.16 2.52 8.23
C PHE A 37 27.17 3.07 7.20
N MET A 38 28.03 2.18 6.67
CA MET A 38 29.01 2.56 5.65
C MET A 38 28.34 3.13 4.40
N MET A 39 27.18 2.62 4.02
CA MET A 39 26.35 3.10 2.91
C MET A 39 25.49 4.34 3.24
N ALA A 40 25.61 4.90 4.45
CA ALA A 40 24.77 5.99 4.95
C ALA A 40 23.27 5.67 4.88
N LYS A 41 22.90 4.42 5.19
CA LYS A 41 21.53 3.93 5.30
C LYS A 41 21.17 3.76 6.76
N VAL A 42 19.92 4.08 7.08
CA VAL A 42 19.38 3.85 8.42
C VAL A 42 19.18 2.35 8.64
N SER A 43 19.70 1.85 9.75
CA SER A 43 19.43 0.51 10.28
C SER A 43 19.29 0.63 11.78
N ASN A 44 18.24 0.02 12.29
CA ASN A 44 17.88 0.04 13.71
C ASN A 44 18.01 -1.37 14.33
N ASP A 45 18.73 -2.26 13.64
CA ASP A 45 19.02 -3.61 14.10
C ASP A 45 20.48 -3.66 14.50
N PHE A 46 20.74 -3.81 15.79
CA PHE A 46 22.09 -3.80 16.37
C PHE A 46 22.42 -5.21 16.85
N ASP A 47 23.43 -5.82 16.25
CA ASP A 47 23.98 -7.09 16.70
C ASP A 47 25.25 -6.84 17.52
N PHE A 48 25.25 -7.22 18.79
CA PHE A 48 26.43 -7.16 19.65
C PHE A 48 26.90 -8.57 20.02
N ILE A 49 28.21 -8.76 20.03
CA ILE A 49 28.87 -9.92 20.61
C ILE A 49 29.52 -9.49 21.92
N TYR A 50 29.35 -10.27 22.98
CA TYR A 50 29.93 -10.00 24.30
C TYR A 50 30.56 -11.27 24.88
N ARG A 51 31.53 -11.13 25.79
CA ARG A 51 32.11 -12.29 26.48
C ARG A 51 31.15 -12.85 27.52
N ALA A 52 31.06 -14.18 27.64
CA ALA A 52 30.23 -14.86 28.65
C ALA A 52 30.43 -14.32 30.08
N SER A 53 31.66 -13.98 30.46
CA SER A 53 32.01 -13.39 31.76
C SER A 53 31.40 -12.01 32.02
N GLU A 54 30.91 -11.33 30.99
CA GLU A 54 30.34 -9.98 31.06
C GLU A 54 28.81 -9.98 30.97
N GLN A 55 28.17 -11.14 30.82
CA GLN A 55 26.72 -11.25 30.60
C GLN A 55 25.89 -10.46 31.61
N GLU A 56 26.14 -10.65 32.90
CA GLU A 56 25.38 -9.99 33.97
C GLU A 56 25.47 -8.46 33.86
N LYS A 57 26.64 -7.94 33.51
CA LYS A 57 26.86 -6.49 33.32
C LYS A 57 26.16 -5.99 32.07
N VAL A 58 26.32 -6.67 30.94
CA VAL A 58 25.69 -6.33 29.66
C VAL A 58 24.17 -6.31 29.80
N PHE A 59 23.59 -7.32 30.44
CA PHE A 59 22.14 -7.40 30.64
C PHE A 59 21.67 -6.34 31.61
N GLY A 60 22.37 -6.12 32.73
CA GLY A 60 22.05 -5.05 33.68
C GLY A 60 22.04 -3.66 33.03
N ILE A 61 23.00 -3.37 32.15
CA ILE A 61 23.04 -2.13 31.37
C ILE A 61 21.81 -2.03 30.46
N ILE A 62 21.54 -3.04 29.64
CA ILE A 62 20.40 -3.05 28.70
C ILE A 62 19.06 -2.90 29.43
N SER A 63 18.86 -3.66 30.51
CA SER A 63 17.63 -3.61 31.31
C SER A 63 17.46 -2.27 32.02
N SER A 64 18.54 -1.67 32.52
CA SER A 64 18.49 -0.36 33.16
C SER A 64 18.19 0.78 32.17
N GLU A 65 18.79 0.73 30.96
CA GLU A 65 18.69 1.77 29.95
C GLU A 65 17.35 1.71 29.20
N PHE A 66 16.95 0.52 28.77
CA PHE A 66 15.77 0.32 27.92
C PHE A 66 14.52 -0.14 28.68
N LYS A 67 14.64 -0.39 29.99
CA LYS A 67 13.56 -0.89 30.86
C LYS A 67 12.94 -2.20 30.34
N LYS A 68 13.76 -3.06 29.74
CA LYS A 68 13.36 -4.34 29.15
C LYS A 68 14.43 -5.39 29.34
N GLU A 69 14.03 -6.59 29.72
CA GLU A 69 14.93 -7.72 29.90
C GLU A 69 15.23 -8.43 28.57
N PRO A 70 16.50 -8.80 28.30
CA PRO A 70 16.86 -9.70 27.21
C PRO A 70 16.18 -11.07 27.33
N PHE A 71 15.57 -11.54 26.24
CA PHE A 71 14.97 -12.87 26.18
C PHE A 71 15.70 -13.74 25.16
N LEU A 72 15.83 -15.04 25.47
CA LEU A 72 16.54 -15.99 24.61
C LEU A 72 15.74 -16.28 23.33
N MET A 73 16.36 -16.10 22.16
CA MET A 73 15.71 -16.27 20.85
C MET A 73 15.57 -17.74 20.40
N GLY A 74 16.27 -18.68 21.05
CA GLY A 74 16.16 -20.11 20.77
C GLY A 74 17.37 -20.90 21.29
N ARG A 75 17.17 -22.20 21.57
CA ARG A 75 18.25 -23.16 21.88
C ARG A 75 18.64 -23.87 20.59
N GLY A 76 19.93 -23.92 20.23
CA GLY A 76 20.39 -24.80 19.15
C GLY A 76 21.36 -24.23 18.11
N HIS A 77 21.75 -22.95 18.20
CA HIS A 77 23.04 -22.52 17.64
C HIS A 77 24.13 -22.69 18.72
N PRO A 78 25.41 -22.81 18.35
CA PRO A 78 26.49 -23.00 19.35
C PRO A 78 26.62 -21.84 20.36
N GLU A 79 25.89 -20.74 20.15
CA GLU A 79 25.97 -19.51 20.93
C GLU A 79 24.56 -19.04 21.31
N ASN A 80 24.38 -18.70 22.59
CA ASN A 80 23.12 -18.14 23.07
C ASN A 80 22.96 -16.72 22.51
N THR A 81 21.84 -16.46 21.83
CA THR A 81 21.49 -15.11 21.36
C THR A 81 20.23 -14.64 22.08
N TYR A 82 20.34 -13.47 22.70
CA TYR A 82 19.28 -12.81 23.44
C TYR A 82 18.83 -11.56 22.71
N ARG A 83 17.52 -11.32 22.65
CA ARG A 83 16.94 -10.17 21.95
C ARG A 83 16.27 -9.20 22.91
N VAL A 84 16.35 -7.91 22.58
CA VAL A 84 15.56 -6.84 23.18
C VAL A 84 15.00 -5.93 22.10
N SER A 85 13.68 -5.77 22.06
CA SER A 85 13.02 -4.79 21.19
C SER A 85 12.90 -3.46 21.92
N THR A 86 13.67 -2.45 21.52
CA THR A 86 13.72 -1.11 22.14
C THR A 86 13.00 -0.06 21.28
N GLY A 87 12.88 1.17 21.78
CA GLY A 87 12.44 2.30 20.96
C GLY A 87 13.45 2.73 19.89
N LEU A 88 14.71 2.30 20.00
CA LEU A 88 15.73 2.50 18.96
C LEU A 88 15.66 1.43 17.86
N GLY A 89 15.01 0.30 18.14
CA GLY A 89 14.96 -0.88 17.29
C GLY A 89 15.38 -2.16 18.02
N ILE A 90 15.77 -3.18 17.27
CA ILE A 90 16.10 -4.50 17.82
C ILE A 90 17.58 -4.54 18.21
N ILE A 91 17.85 -5.01 19.42
CA ILE A 91 19.20 -5.30 19.89
C ILE A 91 19.31 -6.81 20.09
N ASP A 92 20.22 -7.45 19.36
CA ASP A 92 20.60 -8.84 19.55
C ASP A 92 21.96 -8.90 20.27
N LEU A 93 22.02 -9.72 21.31
CA LEU A 93 23.20 -9.93 22.15
C LEU A 93 23.60 -11.40 22.02
N THR A 94 24.73 -11.67 21.38
CA THR A 94 25.27 -13.02 21.19
C THR A 94 26.46 -13.25 22.13
N GLU A 95 26.38 -14.31 22.91
CA GLU A 95 27.46 -14.75 23.79
C GLU A 95 28.62 -15.34 22.97
N LEU A 96 29.82 -14.77 23.09
CA LEU A 96 31.00 -15.26 22.39
C LEU A 96 31.49 -16.59 22.97
N ASN A 97 31.44 -17.64 22.15
CA ASN A 97 31.98 -18.97 22.47
C ASN A 97 33.20 -19.28 21.58
N GLY A 98 34.40 -19.23 22.16
CA GLY A 98 35.66 -19.40 21.42
C GLY A 98 36.27 -18.08 20.97
N SER A 99 36.89 -18.06 19.77
CA SER A 99 37.49 -16.85 19.21
C SER A 99 36.46 -16.00 18.45
N LEU A 100 36.68 -14.68 18.43
CA LEU A 100 35.82 -13.77 17.65
C LEU A 100 35.92 -14.08 16.16
N GLU A 101 37.12 -14.43 15.70
CA GLU A 101 37.42 -14.80 14.32
C GLU A 101 36.60 -16.02 13.88
N ASP A 102 36.54 -17.08 14.71
CA ASP A 102 35.73 -18.26 14.43
C ASP A 102 34.24 -17.93 14.36
N ASN A 103 33.77 -17.00 15.19
CA ASN A 103 32.39 -16.52 15.13
C ASN A 103 32.11 -15.80 13.81
N LEU A 104 32.98 -14.86 13.43
CA LEU A 104 32.81 -14.04 12.22
C LEU A 104 32.86 -14.88 10.95
N ILE A 105 33.75 -15.87 10.85
CA ILE A 105 33.86 -16.77 9.68
C ILE A 105 32.58 -17.60 9.49
N LYS A 106 31.90 -17.99 10.58
CA LYS A 106 30.67 -18.80 10.53
C LYS A 106 29.43 -18.01 10.12
N ARG A 107 29.50 -16.68 9.97
CA ARG A 107 28.36 -15.86 9.51
C ARG A 107 28.13 -16.01 8.01
N ASP A 108 27.14 -15.31 7.49
CA ASP A 108 26.66 -15.47 6.12
C ASP A 108 27.57 -14.83 5.07
N LEU A 109 27.55 -13.50 4.98
CA LEU A 109 28.30 -12.73 3.99
C LEU A 109 29.53 -12.08 4.59
N THR A 110 30.58 -11.95 3.80
CA THR A 110 31.86 -11.31 4.18
C THR A 110 31.64 -9.90 4.72
N ILE A 111 30.79 -9.11 4.07
CA ILE A 111 30.44 -7.75 4.50
C ILE A 111 29.70 -7.71 5.85
N ASN A 112 29.03 -8.80 6.25
CA ASN A 112 28.34 -8.94 7.54
C ASN A 112 29.24 -9.57 8.63
N SER A 113 30.49 -9.88 8.29
CA SER A 113 31.51 -10.53 9.12
C SER A 113 32.61 -9.58 9.57
N ILE A 114 32.34 -8.29 9.54
CA ILE A 114 33.18 -7.26 10.13
C ILE A 114 32.71 -7.03 11.57
N ALA A 115 33.66 -6.88 12.49
CA ALA A 115 33.39 -6.48 13.87
C ALA A 115 34.08 -5.17 14.20
N VAL A 116 33.44 -4.40 15.09
CA VAL A 116 34.02 -3.20 15.68
C VAL A 116 33.99 -3.33 17.20
N ARG A 117 35.15 -3.34 17.85
CA ARG A 117 35.21 -3.30 19.32
C ARG A 117 34.77 -1.91 19.79
N LEU A 118 33.78 -1.83 20.68
CA LEU A 118 33.20 -0.54 21.07
C LEU A 118 34.15 0.33 21.90
N SER A 119 35.06 -0.26 22.68
CA SER A 119 35.95 0.49 23.56
C SER A 119 36.88 1.44 22.78
N ASP A 120 37.56 0.92 21.76
CA ASP A 120 38.60 1.61 20.98
C ASP A 120 38.24 1.84 19.50
N LEU A 121 37.09 1.32 19.05
CA LEU A 121 36.66 1.28 17.65
C LEU A 121 37.62 0.48 16.75
N GLU A 122 38.38 -0.48 17.28
CA GLU A 122 39.19 -1.40 16.50
C GLU A 122 38.31 -2.19 15.52
N ILE A 123 38.69 -2.21 14.24
CA ILE A 123 37.98 -2.97 13.20
C ILE A 123 38.67 -4.31 12.98
N ILE A 124 37.97 -5.38 13.33
CA ILE A 124 38.36 -6.78 13.09
C ILE A 124 37.64 -7.28 11.83
N ASP A 125 38.41 -7.74 10.84
CA ASP A 125 37.91 -8.21 9.55
C ASP A 125 38.72 -9.43 9.09
N PRO A 126 38.34 -10.66 9.52
CA PRO A 126 39.11 -11.88 9.22
C PRO A 126 38.85 -12.44 7.83
N VAL A 127 37.83 -11.94 7.10
CA VAL A 127 37.37 -12.51 5.83
C VAL A 127 37.40 -11.50 4.67
N ASN A 128 38.11 -10.38 4.84
CA ASN A 128 38.23 -9.29 3.85
C ASN A 128 36.87 -8.69 3.44
N GLY A 129 35.93 -8.59 4.39
CA GLY A 129 34.63 -7.96 4.17
C GLY A 129 34.72 -6.49 3.78
N LEU A 130 35.76 -5.77 4.21
CA LEU A 130 35.99 -4.38 3.80
C LEU A 130 36.38 -4.27 2.32
N ASP A 131 37.16 -5.21 1.80
CA ASP A 131 37.53 -5.25 0.39
C ASP A 131 36.33 -5.59 -0.48
N ASP A 132 35.48 -6.51 -0.01
CA ASP A 132 34.20 -6.82 -0.65
C ASP A 132 33.24 -5.65 -0.63
N PHE A 133 33.19 -4.92 0.48
CA PHE A 133 32.42 -3.70 0.59
C PHE A 133 32.89 -2.66 -0.44
N ALA A 134 34.19 -2.47 -0.56
CA ALA A 134 34.80 -1.52 -1.50
C ALA A 134 34.59 -1.91 -2.96
N GLY A 135 34.72 -3.20 -3.26
CA GLY A 135 34.48 -3.79 -4.57
C GLY A 135 32.99 -3.94 -4.90
N ARG A 136 32.09 -3.58 -3.98
CA ARG A 136 30.64 -3.79 -4.09
C ARG A 136 30.28 -5.23 -4.41
N ARG A 137 30.93 -6.17 -3.74
CA ARG A 137 30.76 -7.62 -3.90
C ARG A 137 29.97 -8.20 -2.73
N LEU A 138 29.00 -9.06 -3.00
CA LEU A 138 28.35 -9.91 -2.00
C LEU A 138 28.92 -11.33 -2.15
N ALA A 139 29.70 -11.76 -1.16
CA ALA A 139 30.29 -13.09 -1.14
C ALA A 139 29.92 -13.81 0.16
N PHE A 140 29.68 -15.12 0.06
CA PHE A 140 29.61 -15.98 1.24
C PHE A 140 31.00 -16.13 1.87
N ASN A 141 31.05 -16.28 3.20
CA ASN A 141 32.31 -16.54 3.89
C ASN A 141 32.92 -17.89 3.50
N SER A 142 32.09 -18.93 3.44
CA SER A 142 32.53 -20.29 3.14
C SER A 142 31.37 -21.17 2.67
N GLU A 143 31.69 -22.34 2.10
CA GLU A 143 30.70 -23.34 1.73
C GLU A 143 30.01 -23.94 2.96
N GLU A 144 30.78 -24.17 4.03
CA GLU A 144 30.28 -24.70 5.32
C GLU A 144 29.26 -23.76 5.95
N SER A 145 29.46 -22.45 5.82
CA SER A 145 28.52 -21.43 6.27
C SER A 145 27.15 -21.58 5.58
N VAL A 146 27.13 -21.77 4.26
CA VAL A 146 25.88 -21.96 3.50
C VAL A 146 25.26 -23.32 3.79
N ALA A 147 26.09 -24.38 3.91
CA ALA A 147 25.64 -25.73 4.17
C ALA A 147 24.99 -25.89 5.56
N ALA A 148 25.46 -25.14 6.56
CA ALA A 148 24.95 -25.16 7.92
C ALA A 148 23.60 -24.45 8.09
N ASP A 149 23.32 -23.43 7.27
CA ASP A 149 22.06 -22.67 7.32
C ASP A 149 21.63 -22.23 5.91
N PRO A 150 20.87 -23.06 5.19
CA PRO A 150 20.49 -22.81 3.80
C PRO A 150 19.73 -21.50 3.58
N VAL A 151 19.08 -20.94 4.61
CA VAL A 151 18.37 -19.65 4.49
C VAL A 151 19.29 -18.50 4.05
N ARG A 152 20.60 -18.64 4.28
CA ARG A 152 21.63 -17.68 3.87
C ARG A 152 21.67 -17.47 2.35
N ILE A 153 21.21 -18.46 1.58
CA ILE A 153 20.99 -18.33 0.15
C ILE A 153 20.04 -17.16 -0.12
N LEU A 154 18.88 -17.13 0.55
CA LEU A 154 17.90 -16.05 0.38
C LEU A 154 18.40 -14.73 0.92
N ARG A 155 19.24 -14.75 1.96
CA ARG A 155 19.89 -13.53 2.47
C ARG A 155 20.81 -12.87 1.45
N LEU A 156 21.54 -13.64 0.65
CA LEU A 156 22.36 -13.10 -0.45
C LEU A 156 21.48 -12.31 -1.43
N PHE A 157 20.37 -12.90 -1.89
CA PHE A 157 19.45 -12.22 -2.82
C PHE A 157 18.67 -11.08 -2.16
N ARG A 158 18.32 -11.19 -0.87
CA ARG A 158 17.76 -10.09 -0.09
C ARG A 158 18.73 -8.92 -0.04
N MET A 159 20.01 -9.17 0.26
CA MET A 159 21.03 -8.12 0.31
C MET A 159 21.23 -7.47 -1.05
N TYR A 160 21.22 -8.25 -2.13
CA TYR A 160 21.27 -7.70 -3.49
C TYR A 160 20.02 -6.86 -3.82
N SER A 161 18.83 -7.31 -3.39
CA SER A 161 17.59 -6.54 -3.54
C SER A 161 17.60 -5.25 -2.71
N ARG A 162 18.17 -5.27 -1.52
CA ARG A 162 18.29 -4.08 -0.65
C ARG A 162 19.32 -3.09 -1.19
N PHE A 163 20.42 -3.59 -1.71
CA PHE A 163 21.60 -2.83 -2.14
C PHE A 163 21.99 -3.18 -3.59
N PRO A 164 21.20 -2.72 -4.59
CA PRO A 164 21.41 -3.04 -6.00
C PRO A 164 22.72 -2.52 -6.61
N GLU A 165 23.47 -1.70 -5.88
CA GLU A 165 24.82 -1.27 -6.25
C GLU A 165 25.89 -2.33 -5.99
N PHE A 166 25.58 -3.35 -5.20
CA PHE A 166 26.41 -4.54 -5.00
C PHE A 166 26.07 -5.63 -6.02
N ASN A 167 27.01 -6.56 -6.25
CA ASN A 167 26.78 -7.73 -7.08
C ASN A 167 27.17 -9.01 -6.33
N PRO A 168 26.32 -10.05 -6.31
CA PRO A 168 26.72 -11.38 -5.87
C PRO A 168 27.91 -11.91 -6.69
N GLU A 169 28.88 -12.50 -6.00
CA GLU A 169 30.01 -13.18 -6.63
C GLU A 169 29.57 -14.50 -7.32
N ASP A 170 30.11 -14.80 -8.49
CA ASP A 170 29.82 -16.02 -9.24
C ASP A 170 29.99 -17.29 -8.40
N LYS A 171 31.08 -17.40 -7.64
CA LYS A 171 31.31 -18.54 -6.73
C LYS A 171 30.19 -18.66 -5.68
N SER A 172 29.71 -17.54 -5.16
CA SER A 172 28.61 -17.53 -4.19
C SER A 172 27.28 -17.91 -4.83
N LEU A 173 27.04 -17.52 -6.08
CA LEU A 173 25.86 -17.94 -6.84
C LEU A 173 25.89 -19.45 -7.17
N ASP A 174 27.06 -19.99 -7.50
CA ASP A 174 27.24 -21.44 -7.70
C ASP A 174 26.95 -22.23 -6.43
N LEU A 175 27.43 -21.75 -5.27
CA LEU A 175 27.11 -22.34 -3.97
C LEU A 175 25.61 -22.24 -3.66
N ALA A 176 25.00 -21.08 -3.91
CA ALA A 176 23.56 -20.90 -3.74
C ALA A 176 22.75 -21.90 -4.57
N LYS A 177 23.11 -22.11 -5.83
CA LYS A 177 22.46 -23.12 -6.68
C LYS A 177 22.68 -24.53 -6.18
N ARG A 178 23.91 -24.88 -5.77
CA ARG A 178 24.26 -26.22 -5.24
C ARG A 178 23.47 -26.58 -3.99
N TYR A 179 23.27 -25.64 -3.07
CA TYR A 179 22.63 -25.90 -1.78
C TYR A 179 21.14 -25.56 -1.71
N SER A 180 20.56 -24.95 -2.74
CA SER A 180 19.17 -24.49 -2.69
C SER A 180 18.11 -25.59 -2.51
N ASP A 181 18.41 -26.87 -2.80
CA ASP A 181 17.50 -27.96 -2.45
C ASP A 181 17.32 -28.10 -0.93
N LYS A 182 18.32 -27.73 -0.13
CA LYS A 182 18.24 -27.76 1.34
C LYS A 182 17.36 -26.65 1.94
N LEU A 183 16.85 -25.72 1.12
CA LEU A 183 15.89 -24.71 1.59
C LEU A 183 14.60 -25.36 2.11
N SER A 184 14.24 -26.57 1.65
CA SER A 184 13.11 -27.34 2.18
C SER A 184 13.27 -27.72 3.65
N ASP A 185 14.50 -27.81 4.14
CA ASP A 185 14.81 -28.20 5.52
C ASP A 185 14.80 -26.99 6.46
N THR A 186 14.64 -25.78 5.90
CA THR A 186 14.61 -24.53 6.67
C THR A 186 13.18 -24.22 7.12
N ALA A 187 13.05 -23.76 8.36
CA ALA A 187 11.76 -23.34 8.90
C ALA A 187 11.09 -22.28 8.01
N SER A 188 9.80 -22.47 7.74
CA SER A 188 9.04 -21.71 6.75
C SER A 188 8.95 -20.22 7.04
N GLU A 189 8.89 -19.84 8.31
CA GLU A 189 8.85 -18.47 8.77
C GLU A 189 10.17 -17.73 8.50
N ARG A 190 11.31 -18.44 8.53
CA ARG A 190 12.62 -17.88 8.20
C ARG A 190 12.72 -17.61 6.69
N VAL A 191 12.27 -18.58 5.88
CA VAL A 191 12.17 -18.40 4.42
C VAL A 191 11.22 -17.25 4.08
N GLY A 192 10.05 -17.22 4.70
CA GLY A 192 9.05 -16.17 4.52
C GLY A 192 9.58 -14.77 4.83
N PHE A 193 10.34 -14.62 5.92
CA PHE A 193 11.00 -13.36 6.27
C PHE A 193 11.97 -12.91 5.16
N GLU A 194 12.85 -13.79 4.68
CA GLU A 194 13.82 -13.43 3.65
C GLU A 194 13.14 -13.08 2.31
N ILE A 195 12.09 -13.81 1.91
CA ILE A 195 11.30 -13.49 0.71
C ILE A 195 10.63 -12.13 0.86
N LYS A 196 9.99 -11.87 2.01
CA LYS A 196 9.32 -10.59 2.29
C LYS A 196 10.28 -9.40 2.18
N GLU A 197 11.48 -9.53 2.73
CA GLU A 197 12.50 -8.48 2.64
C GLU A 197 13.09 -8.36 1.23
N LEU A 198 13.30 -9.48 0.52
CA LEU A 198 13.68 -9.47 -0.89
C LEU A 198 12.64 -8.72 -1.73
N PHE A 199 11.35 -8.98 -1.50
CA PHE A 199 10.22 -8.34 -2.19
C PHE A 199 10.03 -6.88 -1.76
N SER A 200 10.65 -6.44 -0.65
CA SER A 200 10.59 -5.05 -0.19
C SER A 200 11.68 -4.16 -0.80
N GLY A 201 12.79 -4.77 -1.27
CA GLY A 201 13.99 -4.07 -1.71
C GLY A 201 13.87 -3.31 -3.05
N LYS A 202 14.72 -2.31 -3.26
CA LYS A 202 14.68 -1.49 -4.50
C LYS A 202 15.27 -2.23 -5.72
N GLY A 203 16.20 -3.14 -5.49
CA GLY A 203 16.85 -4.00 -6.47
C GLY A 203 16.11 -5.31 -6.75
N PHE A 204 14.85 -5.43 -6.34
CA PHE A 204 14.07 -6.68 -6.44
C PHE A 204 14.15 -7.32 -7.81
N LEU A 205 13.91 -6.55 -8.89
CA LEU A 205 13.85 -7.12 -10.24
C LEU A 205 15.18 -7.80 -10.61
N LYS A 206 16.32 -7.17 -10.30
CA LYS A 206 17.64 -7.75 -10.55
C LYS A 206 17.87 -9.00 -9.69
N ALA A 207 17.55 -8.92 -8.41
CA ALA A 207 17.72 -10.04 -7.49
C ALA A 207 16.82 -11.24 -7.84
N PHE A 208 15.57 -10.99 -8.23
CA PHE A 208 14.61 -12.02 -8.59
C PHE A 208 14.91 -12.66 -9.95
N LYS A 209 15.41 -11.87 -10.93
CA LYS A 209 15.96 -12.40 -12.18
C LYS A 209 17.10 -13.37 -11.90
N LEU A 210 18.08 -12.96 -11.10
CA LEU A 210 19.23 -13.80 -10.75
C LEU A 210 18.81 -15.05 -9.95
N LEU A 211 17.88 -14.91 -8.99
CA LEU A 211 17.32 -16.05 -8.24
C LEU A 211 16.68 -17.09 -9.17
N THR A 212 16.03 -16.62 -10.25
CA THR A 212 15.35 -17.47 -11.24
C THR A 212 16.32 -18.09 -12.23
N GLU A 213 17.29 -17.33 -12.74
CA GLU A 213 18.37 -17.81 -13.63
C GLU A 213 19.16 -18.97 -13.01
N TYR A 214 19.36 -18.93 -11.69
CA TYR A 214 20.03 -20.00 -10.95
C TYR A 214 19.09 -21.14 -10.51
N GLY A 215 17.80 -21.11 -10.90
CA GLY A 215 16.81 -22.16 -10.64
C GLY A 215 16.34 -22.23 -9.19
N ILE A 216 16.58 -21.18 -8.39
CA ILE A 216 16.30 -21.19 -6.95
C ILE A 216 14.84 -20.82 -6.67
N THR A 217 14.26 -19.94 -7.49
CA THR A 217 12.85 -19.51 -7.38
C THR A 217 11.91 -20.71 -7.31
N GLU A 218 12.03 -21.68 -8.21
CA GLU A 218 11.16 -22.87 -8.23
C GLU A 218 11.29 -23.69 -6.94
N ARG A 219 12.50 -23.86 -6.42
CA ARG A 219 12.76 -24.60 -5.17
C ARG A 219 12.11 -23.91 -3.98
N VAL A 220 12.28 -22.60 -3.87
CA VAL A 220 11.70 -21.77 -2.80
C VAL A 220 10.18 -21.87 -2.80
N PHE A 221 9.55 -21.71 -3.96
CA PHE A 221 8.10 -21.67 -4.05
C PHE A 221 7.47 -23.07 -4.10
N ARG A 222 8.18 -24.11 -4.55
CA ARG A 222 7.71 -25.51 -4.52
C ARG A 222 7.50 -26.02 -3.09
N VAL A 223 8.26 -25.53 -2.12
CA VAL A 223 8.05 -25.82 -0.68
C VAL A 223 6.63 -25.47 -0.24
N PHE A 224 5.99 -24.50 -0.90
CA PHE A 224 4.74 -23.92 -0.45
C PHE A 224 3.58 -24.04 -1.47
N TYR A 225 3.89 -24.28 -2.76
CA TYR A 225 2.90 -24.34 -3.83
C TYR A 225 3.19 -25.52 -4.77
N SER A 226 2.74 -26.71 -4.39
CA SER A 226 2.83 -27.89 -5.24
C SER A 226 1.79 -27.81 -6.37
N GLY A 227 2.22 -27.48 -7.59
CA GLY A 227 1.39 -27.74 -8.79
C GLY A 227 1.57 -26.83 -9.99
N TYR A 228 1.90 -25.54 -9.80
CA TYR A 228 1.77 -24.56 -10.90
C TYR A 228 3.04 -23.76 -11.24
N LEU A 229 4.14 -23.94 -10.49
CA LEU A 229 5.33 -23.08 -10.62
C LEU A 229 6.25 -23.39 -11.78
N SER A 230 6.22 -24.59 -12.33
CA SER A 230 7.12 -24.98 -13.44
C SER A 230 6.89 -24.17 -14.73
N ASN A 231 5.77 -23.43 -14.82
CA ASN A 231 5.41 -22.60 -15.98
C ASN A 231 5.46 -21.08 -15.68
N VAL A 232 5.72 -20.68 -14.43
CA VAL A 232 5.71 -19.26 -14.00
C VAL A 232 7.02 -18.55 -14.38
N THR A 233 8.09 -19.30 -14.60
CA THR A 233 9.47 -18.80 -14.44
C THR A 233 10.15 -18.24 -15.69
N ALA A 234 9.62 -18.39 -16.91
CA ALA A 234 10.44 -18.03 -18.07
C ALA A 234 10.14 -16.65 -18.70
N VAL A 235 8.89 -16.20 -18.80
CA VAL A 235 8.58 -14.97 -19.59
C VAL A 235 7.40 -14.14 -19.05
N SER A 236 6.34 -14.77 -18.50
CA SER A 236 5.09 -14.06 -18.22
C SER A 236 5.18 -13.09 -17.03
N VAL A 237 5.65 -13.55 -15.86
CA VAL A 237 5.68 -12.72 -14.63
C VAL A 237 6.68 -11.57 -14.71
N PHE A 238 7.81 -11.77 -15.41
CA PHE A 238 8.87 -10.76 -15.50
C PHE A 238 8.40 -9.48 -16.19
N ARG A 239 7.54 -9.60 -17.21
CA ARG A 239 6.96 -8.43 -17.88
C ARG A 239 6.14 -7.58 -16.89
N TYR A 240 5.34 -8.21 -16.03
CA TYR A 240 4.59 -7.49 -14.99
C TYR A 240 5.52 -6.85 -13.96
N PHE A 241 6.58 -7.54 -13.54
CA PHE A 241 7.55 -6.97 -12.61
C PHE A 241 8.33 -5.79 -13.21
N GLU A 242 8.69 -5.85 -14.49
CA GLU A 242 9.35 -4.75 -15.20
C GLU A 242 8.48 -3.50 -15.26
N VAL A 243 7.20 -3.67 -15.62
CA VAL A 243 6.23 -2.57 -15.61
C VAL A 243 6.04 -2.06 -14.18
N LEU A 244 5.82 -2.93 -13.19
CA LEU A 244 5.66 -2.53 -11.79
C LEU A 244 6.86 -1.76 -11.24
N ASP A 245 8.08 -2.24 -11.51
CA ASP A 245 9.31 -1.61 -11.01
C ASP A 245 9.53 -0.24 -11.63
N ARG A 246 9.15 -0.06 -12.91
CA ARG A 246 9.10 1.25 -13.57
C ARG A 246 8.11 2.19 -12.88
N TYR A 247 6.88 1.75 -12.63
CA TYR A 247 5.87 2.59 -11.94
C TYR A 247 6.32 3.03 -10.54
N ILE A 248 6.97 2.13 -9.80
CA ILE A 248 7.53 2.42 -8.47
C ILE A 248 8.72 3.39 -8.57
N THR A 249 9.63 3.17 -9.53
CA THR A 249 10.89 3.94 -9.65
C THR A 249 10.66 5.33 -10.21
N GLU A 250 9.81 5.46 -11.23
CA GLU A 250 9.43 6.76 -11.82
C GLU A 250 8.41 7.51 -10.95
N ASN A 251 7.88 6.85 -9.92
CA ASN A 251 6.88 7.39 -9.01
C ASN A 251 5.68 8.00 -9.77
N VAL A 252 5.14 7.24 -10.73
CA VAL A 252 4.14 7.70 -11.72
C VAL A 252 2.92 8.36 -11.07
N PHE A 253 2.58 8.02 -9.83
CA PHE A 253 1.44 8.58 -9.10
C PHE A 253 1.82 9.44 -7.89
N GLU A 254 3.11 9.73 -7.69
CA GLU A 254 3.61 10.47 -6.52
C GLU A 254 3.22 9.86 -5.16
N PHE A 255 2.99 8.55 -5.13
CA PHE A 255 2.60 7.83 -3.92
C PHE A 255 3.80 7.55 -3.03
N SER A 256 3.66 7.81 -1.72
CA SER A 256 4.62 7.32 -0.73
C SER A 256 4.39 5.84 -0.46
N LEU A 257 5.23 4.99 -1.06
CA LEU A 257 5.20 3.53 -0.87
C LEU A 257 6.21 3.08 0.18
N MET A 258 5.69 2.46 1.24
CA MET A 258 6.50 1.81 2.27
C MET A 258 7.12 0.50 1.73
N PRO A 259 8.16 -0.06 2.39
CA PRO A 259 8.71 -1.36 2.01
C PRO A 259 7.65 -2.47 1.92
N ASP A 260 6.74 -2.51 2.88
CA ASP A 260 5.64 -3.47 2.92
C ASP A 260 4.64 -3.27 1.75
N ASP A 261 4.40 -2.03 1.30
CA ASP A 261 3.57 -1.73 0.12
C ASP A 261 4.18 -2.34 -1.16
N ARG A 262 5.50 -2.19 -1.33
CA ARG A 262 6.22 -2.77 -2.48
C ARG A 262 6.20 -4.30 -2.46
N ALA A 263 6.38 -4.89 -1.27
CA ALA A 263 6.28 -6.32 -1.12
C ALA A 263 4.88 -6.83 -1.46
N ALA A 264 3.83 -6.17 -0.95
CA ALA A 264 2.44 -6.52 -1.25
C ALA A 264 2.15 -6.48 -2.76
N LEU A 265 2.56 -5.41 -3.46
CA LEU A 265 2.40 -5.30 -4.92
C LEU A 265 3.11 -6.43 -5.69
N ARG A 266 4.33 -6.80 -5.28
CA ARG A 266 5.10 -7.85 -5.95
C ARG A 266 4.53 -9.24 -5.68
N PHE A 267 4.09 -9.52 -4.46
CA PHE A 267 3.35 -10.74 -4.17
C PHE A 267 2.05 -10.81 -4.98
N LEU A 268 1.30 -9.71 -5.05
CA LEU A 268 0.06 -9.63 -5.80
C LEU A 268 0.30 -9.92 -7.29
N VAL A 269 1.30 -9.30 -7.93
CA VAL A 269 1.69 -9.58 -9.32
C VAL A 269 2.07 -11.06 -9.51
N MET A 270 2.82 -11.63 -8.57
CA MET A 270 3.24 -13.02 -8.64
C MET A 270 2.04 -13.97 -8.58
N PHE A 271 1.15 -13.81 -7.58
CA PHE A 271 -0.03 -14.66 -7.44
C PHE A 271 -1.05 -14.44 -8.56
N ASP A 272 -1.22 -13.21 -9.04
CA ASP A 272 -2.06 -12.94 -10.20
C ASP A 272 -1.53 -13.65 -11.46
N SER A 273 -0.20 -13.65 -11.65
CA SER A 273 0.45 -14.37 -12.75
C SER A 273 0.27 -15.89 -12.62
N ILE A 274 0.32 -16.44 -11.40
CA ILE A 274 0.06 -17.86 -11.15
C ILE A 274 -1.41 -18.20 -11.40
N PHE A 275 -2.35 -17.36 -10.93
CA PHE A 275 -3.78 -17.52 -11.16
C PHE A 275 -4.10 -17.60 -12.66
N LYS A 276 -3.47 -16.76 -13.48
CA LYS A 276 -3.66 -16.77 -14.94
C LYS A 276 -3.20 -18.06 -15.63
N LEU A 277 -2.32 -18.82 -15.01
CA LEU A 277 -1.89 -20.13 -15.51
C LEU A 277 -2.82 -21.26 -15.07
N SER A 278 -3.79 -20.99 -14.19
CA SER A 278 -4.81 -21.96 -13.83
C SER A 278 -5.90 -22.02 -14.90
N ASP A 279 -6.57 -23.17 -15.05
CA ASP A 279 -7.70 -23.34 -15.96
C ASP A 279 -8.99 -22.63 -15.47
N ILE A 280 -8.87 -21.71 -14.52
CA ILE A 280 -10.00 -20.99 -13.91
C ILE A 280 -10.36 -19.78 -14.77
N PRO A 281 -11.62 -19.67 -15.26
CA PRO A 281 -12.05 -18.48 -15.99
C PRO A 281 -12.07 -17.23 -15.09
N PHE A 282 -11.53 -16.11 -15.58
CA PHE A 282 -11.54 -14.82 -14.85
C PHE A 282 -12.94 -14.28 -14.53
N THR A 283 -13.96 -14.76 -15.23
CA THR A 283 -15.37 -14.39 -15.00
C THR A 283 -15.96 -15.10 -13.78
N ASP A 284 -15.33 -16.16 -13.28
CA ASP A 284 -15.79 -16.88 -12.10
C ASP A 284 -15.25 -16.22 -10.83
N ILE A 285 -16.02 -15.25 -10.32
CA ILE A 285 -15.73 -14.50 -9.09
C ILE A 285 -15.57 -15.45 -7.90
N LYS A 286 -16.32 -16.56 -7.85
CA LYS A 286 -16.25 -17.52 -6.76
C LYS A 286 -14.92 -18.26 -6.81
N ALA A 287 -14.54 -18.77 -7.98
CA ALA A 287 -13.26 -19.46 -8.15
C ALA A 287 -12.05 -18.54 -7.91
N GLN A 288 -12.15 -17.26 -8.26
CA GLN A 288 -11.13 -16.26 -7.93
C GLN A 288 -11.00 -16.05 -6.41
N LYS A 289 -12.12 -15.92 -5.70
CA LYS A 289 -12.12 -15.83 -4.22
C LYS A 289 -11.54 -17.09 -3.58
N ASP A 290 -11.90 -18.26 -4.11
CA ASP A 290 -11.37 -19.55 -3.64
C ASP A 290 -9.86 -19.68 -3.90
N TYR A 291 -9.35 -19.13 -5.01
CA TYR A 291 -7.91 -19.06 -5.29
C TYR A 291 -7.18 -18.21 -4.24
N TYR A 292 -7.64 -16.98 -3.99
CA TYR A 292 -7.00 -16.10 -3.02
C TYR A 292 -7.17 -16.61 -1.57
N ALA A 293 -8.22 -17.37 -1.27
CA ALA A 293 -8.31 -18.12 -0.02
C ALA A 293 -7.14 -19.11 0.13
N LYS A 294 -6.77 -19.85 -0.93
CA LYS A 294 -5.59 -20.74 -0.92
C LYS A 294 -4.26 -19.96 -0.82
N VAL A 295 -4.17 -18.76 -1.40
CA VAL A 295 -3.01 -17.86 -1.21
C VAL A 295 -2.83 -17.50 0.27
N SER A 296 -3.92 -17.31 1.01
CA SER A 296 -3.86 -17.06 2.45
C SER A 296 -3.20 -18.21 3.22
N ASP A 297 -3.48 -19.46 2.82
CA ASP A 297 -2.88 -20.66 3.41
C ASP A 297 -1.39 -20.78 3.07
N PHE A 298 -0.99 -20.40 1.86
CA PHE A 298 0.41 -20.32 1.44
C PHE A 298 1.21 -19.29 2.28
N LEU A 299 0.63 -18.12 2.54
CA LEU A 299 1.32 -17.03 3.25
C LEU A 299 1.40 -17.28 4.78
N LYS A 300 0.54 -18.16 5.32
CA LYS A 300 0.44 -18.45 6.75
C LYS A 300 1.73 -19.05 7.35
N PRO A 301 2.31 -20.16 6.82
CA PRO A 301 3.54 -20.73 7.38
C PRO A 301 4.76 -19.80 7.21
N MET A 302 4.72 -18.87 6.24
CA MET A 302 5.76 -17.86 6.04
C MET A 302 5.73 -16.72 7.08
N ASN A 303 4.71 -16.68 7.94
CA ASN A 303 4.51 -15.61 8.92
C ASN A 303 4.52 -14.20 8.28
N ILE A 304 3.92 -14.05 7.09
CA ILE A 304 3.85 -12.77 6.40
C ILE A 304 2.96 -11.80 7.19
N PRO A 305 3.44 -10.58 7.49
CA PRO A 305 2.67 -9.60 8.26
C PRO A 305 1.30 -9.29 7.66
N VAL A 306 0.31 -9.08 8.53
CA VAL A 306 -1.08 -8.76 8.13
C VAL A 306 -1.16 -7.53 7.21
N VAL A 307 -0.30 -6.52 7.45
CA VAL A 307 -0.21 -5.32 6.61
C VAL A 307 0.17 -5.61 5.16
N ILE A 308 0.89 -6.71 4.89
CA ILE A 308 1.21 -7.18 3.53
C ILE A 308 0.15 -8.16 3.02
N LYS A 309 -0.28 -9.07 3.89
CA LYS A 309 -1.22 -10.14 3.55
C LYS A 309 -2.59 -9.58 3.15
N ASN A 310 -3.14 -8.63 3.89
CA ASN A 310 -4.50 -8.11 3.65
C ASN A 310 -4.64 -7.44 2.27
N PRO A 311 -3.73 -6.55 1.83
CA PRO A 311 -3.78 -6.01 0.48
C PRO A 311 -3.75 -7.08 -0.60
N ILE A 312 -2.89 -8.10 -0.47
CA ILE A 312 -2.79 -9.20 -1.46
C ILE A 312 -4.15 -9.89 -1.62
N LEU A 313 -4.77 -10.28 -0.51
CA LEU A 313 -6.03 -11.03 -0.53
C LEU A 313 -7.21 -10.17 -1.01
N ASN A 314 -7.30 -8.93 -0.51
CA ASN A 314 -8.41 -8.04 -0.83
C ASN A 314 -8.35 -7.56 -2.28
N ILE A 315 -7.20 -7.02 -2.70
CA ILE A 315 -7.02 -6.50 -4.07
C ILE A 315 -7.05 -7.66 -5.06
N GLY A 316 -6.39 -8.78 -4.75
CA GLY A 316 -6.37 -9.95 -5.62
C GLY A 316 -7.75 -10.49 -5.93
N SER A 317 -8.64 -10.57 -4.93
CA SER A 317 -10.03 -11.02 -5.10
C SER A 317 -10.90 -10.05 -5.91
N HIS A 318 -10.44 -8.81 -6.09
CA HIS A 318 -11.22 -7.72 -6.68
C HIS A 318 -10.41 -6.93 -7.73
N ARG A 319 -9.45 -7.59 -8.39
CA ARG A 319 -8.48 -6.98 -9.32
C ARG A 319 -9.08 -6.09 -10.41
N ASN A 320 -10.32 -6.38 -10.82
CA ASN A 320 -11.00 -5.72 -11.93
C ASN A 320 -11.85 -4.52 -11.47
N ASP A 321 -11.84 -4.13 -10.20
CA ASP A 321 -12.75 -3.10 -9.69
C ASP A 321 -12.58 -1.73 -10.38
N ILE A 322 -11.34 -1.32 -10.64
CA ILE A 322 -11.08 -0.08 -11.40
C ILE A 322 -11.41 -0.26 -12.89
N ILE A 323 -11.03 -1.40 -13.47
CA ILE A 323 -11.26 -1.69 -14.89
C ILE A 323 -12.77 -1.72 -15.21
N LYS A 324 -13.59 -2.31 -14.32
CA LYS A 324 -15.05 -2.38 -14.48
C LYS A 324 -15.73 -1.02 -14.52
N ILE A 325 -15.15 -0.02 -13.85
CA ILE A 325 -15.72 1.34 -13.84
C ILE A 325 -15.08 2.24 -14.89
N TYR A 326 -14.01 1.80 -15.56
CA TYR A 326 -13.30 2.57 -16.56
C TYR A 326 -14.19 2.84 -17.77
N HIS A 327 -14.34 4.12 -18.08
CA HIS A 327 -15.01 4.62 -19.28
C HIS A 327 -14.21 5.82 -19.80
N LYS A 328 -14.43 6.20 -21.07
CA LYS A 328 -13.82 7.41 -21.67
C LYS A 328 -14.26 8.74 -21.01
N SER A 329 -15.04 8.70 -19.94
CA SER A 329 -15.55 9.84 -19.17
C SER A 329 -15.07 9.75 -17.73
N LYS A 330 -14.88 10.90 -17.08
CA LYS A 330 -14.44 11.02 -15.67
C LYS A 330 -15.24 10.09 -14.73
N PRO A 331 -14.59 9.40 -13.77
CA PRO A 331 -15.30 8.54 -12.82
C PRO A 331 -16.28 9.37 -11.99
N SER A 332 -17.46 8.81 -11.70
CA SER A 332 -18.38 9.48 -10.78
C SER A 332 -17.85 9.41 -9.34
N LEU A 333 -18.08 10.49 -8.57
CA LEU A 333 -17.70 10.57 -7.15
C LEU A 333 -18.18 9.36 -6.35
N PHE A 334 -19.40 8.87 -6.60
CA PHE A 334 -19.92 7.66 -5.95
C PHE A 334 -19.01 6.43 -6.13
N ARG A 335 -18.57 6.16 -7.36
CA ARG A 335 -17.72 5.00 -7.66
C ARG A 335 -16.36 5.15 -6.98
N ILE A 336 -15.81 6.36 -6.96
CA ILE A 336 -14.58 6.70 -6.26
C ILE A 336 -14.73 6.49 -4.74
N SER A 337 -15.79 7.01 -4.13
CA SER A 337 -16.07 6.84 -2.70
C SER A 337 -16.21 5.37 -2.32
N ARG A 338 -16.87 4.56 -3.17
CA ARG A 338 -16.99 3.11 -2.96
C ARG A 338 -15.62 2.41 -3.00
N LEU A 339 -14.75 2.77 -3.95
CA LEU A 339 -13.39 2.25 -3.98
C LEU A 339 -12.64 2.62 -2.70
N PHE A 340 -12.71 3.87 -2.26
CA PHE A 340 -12.04 4.24 -1.02
C PHE A 340 -12.59 3.49 0.20
N ARG A 341 -13.91 3.32 0.32
CA ARG A 341 -14.50 2.50 1.42
C ARG A 341 -13.94 1.09 1.46
N ASN A 342 -13.79 0.47 0.29
CA ASN A 342 -13.39 -0.93 0.18
C ASN A 342 -11.88 -1.14 0.42
N TYR A 343 -11.06 -0.15 0.10
CA TYR A 343 -9.60 -0.31 0.08
C TYR A 343 -8.86 0.60 1.07
N GLY A 344 -9.45 1.72 1.49
CA GLY A 344 -8.81 2.74 2.32
C GLY A 344 -7.46 3.16 1.74
N ASP A 345 -6.43 3.15 2.58
CA ASP A 345 -5.04 3.45 2.17
C ASP A 345 -4.50 2.49 1.11
N ASN A 346 -5.05 1.27 0.99
CA ASN A 346 -4.63 0.30 -0.03
C ASN A 346 -5.17 0.62 -1.42
N LEU A 347 -6.03 1.64 -1.58
CA LEU A 347 -6.50 2.10 -2.89
C LEU A 347 -5.31 2.48 -3.79
N LYS A 348 -4.23 3.03 -3.22
CA LYS A 348 -3.00 3.35 -3.94
C LYS A 348 -2.36 2.09 -4.57
N LEU A 349 -2.42 0.95 -3.88
CA LEU A 349 -1.88 -0.32 -4.36
C LEU A 349 -2.78 -0.91 -5.44
N LEU A 350 -4.11 -0.83 -5.28
CA LEU A 350 -5.05 -1.25 -6.31
C LEU A 350 -4.86 -0.44 -7.60
N ILE A 351 -4.65 0.88 -7.50
CA ILE A 351 -4.41 1.75 -8.65
C ILE A 351 -3.15 1.33 -9.41
N ILE A 352 -2.02 1.21 -8.71
CA ILE A 352 -0.76 0.78 -9.34
C ILE A 352 -0.93 -0.59 -9.98
N PHE A 353 -1.48 -1.56 -9.24
CA PHE A 353 -1.69 -2.91 -9.74
C PHE A 353 -2.61 -2.95 -10.97
N SER A 354 -3.70 -2.18 -10.97
CA SER A 354 -4.62 -2.08 -12.10
C SER A 354 -3.92 -1.53 -13.34
N CYS A 355 -3.06 -0.51 -13.20
CA CYS A 355 -2.29 0.04 -14.32
C CYS A 355 -1.27 -0.95 -14.88
N VAL A 356 -0.56 -1.65 -14.00
CA VAL A 356 0.39 -2.70 -14.41
C VAL A 356 -0.33 -3.81 -15.17
N VAL A 357 -1.45 -4.30 -14.65
CA VAL A 357 -2.31 -5.29 -15.29
C VAL A 357 -2.81 -4.78 -16.65
N PHE A 358 -3.35 -3.57 -16.69
CA PHE A 358 -3.89 -2.96 -17.89
C PHE A 358 -2.81 -2.85 -18.97
N GLU A 359 -1.64 -2.30 -18.66
CA GLU A 359 -0.57 -2.09 -19.63
C GLU A 359 0.03 -3.39 -20.18
N VAL A 360 0.14 -4.43 -19.35
CA VAL A 360 0.70 -5.71 -19.79
C VAL A 360 -0.31 -6.51 -20.63
N GLU A 361 -1.59 -6.48 -20.25
CA GLU A 361 -2.65 -7.28 -20.88
C GLU A 361 -3.27 -6.60 -22.11
N HIS A 362 -3.32 -5.27 -22.17
CA HIS A 362 -4.03 -4.57 -23.24
C HIS A 362 -3.21 -4.54 -24.55
N LEU A 363 -3.95 -4.69 -25.65
CA LEU A 363 -3.49 -4.42 -27.00
C LEU A 363 -3.75 -2.94 -27.34
N PRO A 364 -2.92 -2.29 -28.17
CA PRO A 364 -3.03 -0.86 -28.53
C PRO A 364 -4.39 -0.40 -29.10
N SER A 365 -5.31 -1.33 -29.40
CA SER A 365 -6.62 -1.07 -30.01
C SER A 365 -7.72 -0.59 -29.06
N GLU A 366 -7.51 -0.60 -27.73
CA GLU A 366 -8.56 -0.31 -26.73
C GLU A 366 -8.45 1.08 -26.06
N GLY A 367 -7.43 1.86 -26.44
CA GLY A 367 -7.09 3.16 -25.86
C GLY A 367 -5.59 3.25 -25.59
N GLU A 368 -5.05 4.47 -25.48
CA GLU A 368 -3.64 4.64 -25.11
C GLU A 368 -3.47 4.34 -23.61
N PRO A 369 -2.47 3.55 -23.16
CA PRO A 369 -2.20 3.30 -21.75
C PRO A 369 -2.14 4.57 -20.88
N ASN A 370 -1.75 5.69 -21.48
CA ASN A 370 -1.77 7.00 -20.84
C ASN A 370 -3.18 7.45 -20.40
N ASP A 371 -4.24 7.14 -21.15
CA ASP A 371 -5.60 7.53 -20.79
C ASP A 371 -6.08 6.80 -19.53
N PHE A 372 -5.71 5.52 -19.38
CA PHE A 372 -6.03 4.75 -18.18
C PHE A 372 -5.24 5.24 -16.96
N ILE A 373 -3.95 5.57 -17.14
CA ILE A 373 -3.12 6.17 -16.09
C ILE A 373 -3.71 7.51 -15.64
N VAL A 374 -4.13 8.37 -16.57
CA VAL A 374 -4.80 9.65 -16.27
C VAL A 374 -6.08 9.40 -15.48
N TYR A 375 -6.93 8.48 -15.92
CA TYR A 375 -8.15 8.12 -15.22
C TYR A 375 -7.89 7.61 -13.79
N CYS A 376 -6.88 6.75 -13.61
CA CYS A 376 -6.44 6.26 -12.31
C CYS A 376 -5.93 7.38 -11.40
N ARG A 377 -5.24 8.37 -11.96
CA ARG A 377 -4.79 9.55 -11.22
C ARG A 377 -5.98 10.40 -10.76
N GLU A 378 -6.95 10.63 -11.63
CA GLU A 378 -8.18 11.37 -11.29
C GLU A 378 -8.94 10.70 -10.14
N ILE A 379 -9.03 9.36 -10.09
CA ILE A 379 -9.66 8.64 -8.98
C ILE A 379 -9.02 9.02 -7.64
N TYR A 380 -7.68 9.00 -7.58
CA TYR A 380 -6.97 9.27 -6.34
C TYR A 380 -7.01 10.75 -5.94
N ASP A 381 -6.81 11.65 -6.91
CA ASP A 381 -6.79 13.09 -6.66
C ASP A 381 -8.15 13.61 -6.20
N GLU A 382 -9.22 13.19 -6.88
CA GLU A 382 -10.59 13.54 -6.50
C GLU A 382 -10.89 13.08 -5.07
N TYR A 383 -10.49 11.85 -4.73
CA TYR A 383 -10.68 11.33 -3.38
C TYR A 383 -9.89 12.13 -2.33
N LYS A 384 -8.57 12.32 -2.55
CA LYS A 384 -7.67 13.04 -1.64
C LYS A 384 -8.17 14.46 -1.35
N ASN A 385 -8.72 15.14 -2.36
CA ASN A 385 -9.21 16.49 -2.23
C ASN A 385 -10.60 16.58 -1.56
N SER A 386 -11.39 15.52 -1.60
CA SER A 386 -12.80 15.53 -1.14
C SER A 386 -13.01 15.51 0.38
N ARG A 387 -11.96 15.43 1.22
CA ARG A 387 -12.03 15.33 2.71
C ARG A 387 -13.04 14.27 3.21
N TYR A 388 -13.36 13.27 2.41
CA TYR A 388 -14.51 12.41 2.64
C TYR A 388 -14.17 11.24 3.56
N ILE A 389 -14.65 11.28 4.81
CA ILE A 389 -14.64 10.12 5.71
C ILE A 389 -15.88 9.30 5.39
N ALA A 390 -15.69 8.18 4.71
CA ALA A 390 -16.80 7.34 4.29
C ALA A 390 -17.18 6.33 5.38
N SER A 391 -18.45 6.33 5.75
CA SER A 391 -19.14 5.38 6.63
C SER A 391 -19.42 4.09 5.88
N PRO A 392 -19.53 2.95 6.59
CA PRO A 392 -19.83 1.66 5.97
C PRO A 392 -21.18 1.68 5.23
N ASP A 393 -21.27 0.93 4.12
CA ASP A 393 -22.53 0.76 3.40
C ASP A 393 -23.54 0.03 4.31
N LEU A 394 -24.64 0.70 4.65
CA LEU A 394 -25.68 0.14 5.52
C LEU A 394 -26.61 -0.82 4.78
N VAL A 395 -26.68 -0.77 3.45
CA VAL A 395 -27.48 -1.66 2.59
C VAL A 395 -26.72 -1.97 1.30
N THR A 396 -27.07 -3.07 0.65
CA THR A 396 -26.44 -3.59 -0.57
C THR A 396 -27.38 -3.49 -1.77
N GLY A 397 -26.85 -3.70 -2.98
CA GLY A 397 -27.68 -3.78 -4.18
C GLY A 397 -28.67 -4.95 -4.16
N GLY A 398 -28.36 -6.04 -3.46
CA GLY A 398 -29.29 -7.16 -3.27
C GLY A 398 -30.52 -6.74 -2.46
N ASP A 399 -30.30 -5.99 -1.38
CA ASP A 399 -31.39 -5.48 -0.55
C ASP A 399 -32.31 -4.54 -1.34
N LEU A 400 -31.75 -3.74 -2.25
CA LEU A 400 -32.54 -2.88 -3.15
C LEU A 400 -33.32 -3.68 -4.19
N LEU A 401 -32.77 -4.77 -4.73
CA LEU A 401 -33.50 -5.66 -5.64
C LEU A 401 -34.69 -6.32 -4.92
N GLU A 402 -34.50 -6.74 -3.67
CA GLU A 402 -35.57 -7.29 -2.83
C GLU A 402 -36.66 -6.26 -2.52
N LEU A 403 -36.29 -4.99 -2.35
CA LEU A 403 -37.22 -3.86 -2.22
C LEU A 403 -37.97 -3.53 -3.53
N GLY A 404 -37.62 -4.15 -4.67
CA GLY A 404 -38.31 -3.96 -5.94
C GLY A 404 -37.66 -2.94 -6.88
N TYR A 405 -36.38 -2.61 -6.69
CA TYR A 405 -35.63 -1.89 -7.70
C TYR A 405 -35.37 -2.76 -8.93
N GLU A 406 -35.43 -2.15 -10.12
CA GLU A 406 -35.01 -2.82 -11.36
C GLU A 406 -33.48 -2.79 -11.50
N GLU A 407 -32.91 -3.87 -12.04
CA GLU A 407 -31.48 -3.94 -12.36
C GLU A 407 -31.07 -2.79 -13.29
N GLY A 408 -30.04 -2.04 -12.90
CA GLY A 408 -29.51 -0.94 -13.70
C GLY A 408 -28.84 0.17 -12.88
N PRO A 409 -28.50 1.30 -13.53
CA PRO A 409 -27.80 2.42 -12.90
C PRO A 409 -28.52 3.02 -11.68
N GLU A 410 -29.84 2.80 -11.57
CA GLU A 410 -30.67 3.33 -10.48
C GLU A 410 -30.32 2.77 -9.11
N ILE A 411 -29.96 1.48 -9.04
CA ILE A 411 -29.51 0.85 -7.80
C ILE A 411 -28.27 1.58 -7.28
N GLY A 412 -27.32 1.89 -8.18
CA GLY A 412 -26.13 2.67 -7.83
C GLY A 412 -26.48 4.08 -7.34
N ARG A 413 -27.48 4.75 -7.93
CA ARG A 413 -27.93 6.07 -7.48
C ARG A 413 -28.55 6.04 -6.08
N ALA A 414 -29.40 5.06 -5.81
CA ALA A 414 -30.03 4.90 -4.51
C ALA A 414 -28.97 4.62 -3.41
N LEU A 415 -28.05 3.68 -3.66
CA LEU A 415 -26.94 3.40 -2.75
C LEU A 415 -26.05 4.64 -2.48
N TYR A 416 -25.83 5.49 -3.48
CA TYR A 416 -25.10 6.74 -3.28
C TYR A 416 -25.82 7.71 -2.34
N LEU A 417 -27.12 7.94 -2.56
CA LEU A 417 -27.91 8.86 -1.73
C LEU A 417 -27.99 8.38 -0.29
N ILE A 418 -28.18 7.07 -0.10
CA ILE A 418 -28.15 6.44 1.22
C ILE A 418 -26.78 6.66 1.86
N GLY A 419 -25.69 6.34 1.15
CA GLY A 419 -24.33 6.55 1.66
C GLY A 419 -24.02 8.00 2.05
N LYS A 420 -24.40 8.99 1.22
CA LYS A 420 -24.23 10.42 1.54
C LYS A 420 -24.96 10.79 2.84
N LYS A 421 -26.21 10.33 2.98
CA LYS A 421 -27.00 10.57 4.20
C LYS A 421 -26.44 9.84 5.42
N THR A 422 -25.83 8.67 5.24
CA THR A 422 -25.08 7.98 6.30
C THR A 422 -23.85 8.79 6.73
N ASP A 423 -23.10 9.31 5.77
CA ASP A 423 -21.88 10.10 6.02
C ASP A 423 -22.18 11.44 6.70
N ASP A 424 -23.30 12.06 6.35
CA ASP A 424 -23.82 13.24 7.02
C ASP A 424 -24.46 12.93 8.39
N GLY A 425 -24.56 11.65 8.78
CA GLY A 425 -25.11 11.20 10.07
C GLY A 425 -26.65 11.18 10.17
N TYR A 426 -27.35 11.34 9.04
CA TYR A 426 -28.82 11.28 8.96
C TYR A 426 -29.38 9.87 8.97
N ILE A 427 -28.61 8.89 8.48
CA ILE A 427 -28.97 7.47 8.48
C ILE A 427 -27.92 6.72 9.28
N LYS A 428 -28.34 5.99 10.32
CA LYS A 428 -27.44 5.40 11.31
C LYS A 428 -27.43 3.89 11.29
N ASP A 429 -28.48 3.26 10.76
CA ASP A 429 -28.61 1.82 10.75
C ASP A 429 -29.29 1.27 9.49
N TYR A 430 -29.27 -0.06 9.38
CA TYR A 430 -29.81 -0.82 8.26
C TYR A 430 -31.29 -0.52 7.98
N ASN A 431 -32.11 -0.34 9.02
CA ASN A 431 -33.54 -0.13 8.87
C ASN A 431 -33.83 1.29 8.36
N GLU A 432 -33.16 2.31 8.92
CA GLU A 432 -33.25 3.68 8.43
C GLU A 432 -32.78 3.78 6.95
N ALA A 433 -31.78 2.99 6.58
CA ALA A 433 -31.29 2.91 5.20
C ALA A 433 -32.30 2.27 4.25
N LEU A 434 -32.98 1.19 4.66
CA LEU A 434 -34.06 0.57 3.89
C LEU A 434 -35.29 1.46 3.77
N ASP A 435 -35.68 2.15 4.85
CA ASP A 435 -36.81 3.09 4.84
C ASP A 435 -36.54 4.22 3.85
N TYR A 436 -35.34 4.80 3.90
CA TYR A 436 -34.93 5.82 2.93
C TYR A 436 -34.86 5.28 1.50
N ALA A 437 -34.39 4.05 1.30
CA ALA A 437 -34.40 3.39 0.01
C ALA A 437 -35.84 3.19 -0.53
N ASN A 438 -36.76 2.83 0.35
CA ASN A 438 -38.16 2.65 0.00
C ASN A 438 -38.84 4.00 -0.30
N ASP A 439 -38.49 5.07 0.43
CA ASP A 439 -38.92 6.43 0.13
C ASP A 439 -38.45 6.88 -1.27
N ILE A 440 -37.19 6.62 -1.63
CA ILE A 440 -36.67 6.89 -2.98
C ILE A 440 -37.50 6.14 -4.04
N LEU A 441 -37.84 4.87 -3.79
CA LEU A 441 -38.61 4.02 -4.71
C LEU A 441 -40.08 4.48 -4.83
N HIS A 442 -40.72 4.79 -3.70
CA HIS A 442 -42.09 5.30 -3.64
C HIS A 442 -42.23 6.69 -4.27
N TYR A 443 -41.25 7.57 -4.04
CA TYR A 443 -41.20 8.89 -4.66
C TYR A 443 -41.08 8.78 -6.20
N ARG A 444 -40.38 7.76 -6.69
CA ARG A 444 -40.26 7.44 -8.11
C ARG A 444 -41.56 6.87 -8.70
N ASN A 445 -42.24 5.99 -7.96
CA ASN A 445 -43.44 5.27 -8.41
C ASN A 445 -44.76 6.05 -8.19
N SER A 446 -44.72 7.18 -7.49
CA SER A 446 -45.90 8.01 -7.24
C SER A 446 -46.50 8.61 -8.54
N PRO A 447 -47.84 8.61 -8.71
CA PRO A 447 -48.55 9.12 -9.90
C PRO A 447 -48.42 10.64 -10.12
N THR A 448 -47.69 11.35 -9.26
CA THR A 448 -47.40 12.79 -9.31
C THR A 448 -46.44 13.20 -10.44
N LYS A 449 -46.00 12.28 -11.29
CA LYS A 449 -45.30 12.61 -12.56
C LYS A 449 -46.16 13.50 -13.48
N LYS A 450 -47.50 13.39 -13.40
CA LYS A 450 -48.46 14.29 -14.09
C LYS A 450 -48.69 15.64 -13.39
N TYR A 451 -48.59 15.69 -12.06
CA TYR A 451 -48.85 16.91 -11.28
C TYR A 451 -47.62 17.81 -11.11
N ARG A 452 -46.41 17.32 -11.42
CA ARG A 452 -45.17 18.11 -11.39
C ARG A 452 -45.07 19.20 -12.46
N ILE A 453 -45.75 19.05 -13.60
CA ILE A 453 -45.87 20.15 -14.58
C ILE A 453 -46.75 21.27 -13.98
N PHE A 454 -47.79 20.91 -13.24
CA PHE A 454 -48.69 21.88 -12.61
C PHE A 454 -48.07 22.57 -11.39
N SER A 455 -47.33 21.87 -10.53
CA SER A 455 -46.68 22.51 -9.37
C SER A 455 -45.50 23.40 -9.75
N TYR A 456 -44.76 23.07 -10.83
CA TYR A 456 -43.69 23.92 -11.37
C TYR A 456 -44.27 25.21 -11.97
N ILE A 457 -45.37 25.11 -12.73
CA ILE A 457 -46.11 26.27 -13.24
C ILE A 457 -46.63 27.12 -12.08
N SER A 458 -47.19 26.51 -11.03
CA SER A 458 -47.71 27.22 -9.85
C SER A 458 -46.62 27.92 -9.04
N ILE A 459 -45.45 27.30 -8.85
CA ILE A 459 -44.31 27.91 -8.13
C ILE A 459 -43.69 29.04 -8.97
N VAL A 460 -43.53 28.84 -10.28
CA VAL A 460 -43.06 29.89 -11.19
C VAL A 460 -44.06 31.05 -11.26
N LEU A 461 -45.38 30.79 -11.29
CA LEU A 461 -46.42 31.82 -11.22
C LEU A 461 -46.44 32.53 -9.86
N LEU A 462 -46.22 31.82 -8.76
CA LEU A 462 -46.15 32.42 -7.43
C LEU A 462 -44.90 33.32 -7.32
N CYS A 463 -43.75 32.86 -7.82
CA CYS A 463 -42.53 33.67 -7.93
C CYS A 463 -42.75 34.86 -8.87
N PHE A 464 -43.43 34.68 -10.00
CA PHE A 464 -43.77 35.78 -10.90
C PHE A 464 -44.71 36.80 -10.24
N LEU A 465 -45.72 36.35 -9.50
CA LEU A 465 -46.66 37.20 -8.77
C LEU A 465 -45.98 37.94 -7.62
N ILE A 466 -45.05 37.29 -6.91
CA ILE A 466 -44.24 37.92 -5.85
C ILE A 466 -43.27 38.96 -6.46
N ILE A 467 -42.62 38.64 -7.58
CA ILE A 467 -41.77 39.58 -8.32
C ILE A 467 -42.60 40.74 -8.90
N PHE A 468 -43.82 40.47 -9.39
CA PHE A 468 -44.72 41.47 -9.97
C PHE A 468 -45.35 42.39 -8.91
N SER A 469 -45.65 41.85 -7.72
CA SER A 469 -46.11 42.64 -6.57
C SER A 469 -44.97 43.45 -5.93
N TYR A 470 -43.73 42.96 -5.97
CA TYR A 470 -42.54 43.77 -5.68
C TYR A 470 -42.24 44.84 -6.76
N ARG A 471 -42.65 44.60 -8.01
CA ARG A 471 -42.55 45.54 -9.15
C ARG A 471 -43.42 46.80 -8.99
N ILE A 472 -44.47 46.74 -8.17
CA ILE A 472 -45.35 47.88 -7.87
C ILE A 472 -44.79 48.75 -6.72
N LEU A 473 -43.85 48.22 -5.92
CA LEU A 473 -43.39 48.84 -4.68
C LEU A 473 -42.03 49.56 -4.78
N LEU A 474 -41.29 49.42 -5.89
CA LEU A 474 -39.99 50.06 -6.07
C LEU A 474 -40.03 51.01 -7.27
N SER A 475 -39.85 52.31 -7.01
CA SER A 475 -39.73 53.38 -8.00
C SER A 475 -38.69 53.05 -9.07
N GLU A 476 -38.96 53.46 -10.33
CA GLU A 476 -38.18 53.19 -11.56
C GLU A 476 -36.67 53.43 -11.47
N VAL A 477 -36.19 54.20 -10.50
CA VAL A 477 -34.78 54.60 -10.35
C VAL A 477 -33.84 53.44 -9.96
N TYR A 478 -34.32 52.41 -9.24
CA TYR A 478 -33.46 51.31 -8.78
C TYR A 478 -33.27 50.19 -9.81
N PHE A 479 -34.16 50.07 -10.80
CA PHE A 479 -34.15 48.95 -11.75
C PHE A 479 -33.02 49.06 -12.79
N SER A 480 -32.71 50.28 -13.25
CA SER A 480 -31.62 50.51 -14.21
C SER A 480 -30.24 50.22 -13.61
N GLN A 481 -30.01 50.60 -12.36
CA GLN A 481 -28.73 50.38 -11.67
C GLN A 481 -28.46 48.90 -11.38
N VAL A 482 -29.52 48.14 -11.08
CA VAL A 482 -29.45 46.69 -10.83
C VAL A 482 -29.17 45.91 -12.11
N LEU A 483 -29.74 46.32 -13.25
CA LEU A 483 -29.45 45.70 -14.56
C LEU A 483 -28.03 46.00 -15.05
N ASP A 484 -27.54 47.23 -14.85
CA ASP A 484 -26.17 47.60 -15.19
C ASP A 484 -25.13 46.91 -14.29
N MET A 485 -25.43 46.71 -13.00
CA MET A 485 -24.56 45.96 -12.08
C MET A 485 -24.53 44.44 -12.36
N MET A 486 -25.57 43.88 -12.99
CA MET A 486 -25.64 42.45 -13.31
C MET A 486 -25.05 42.07 -14.67
N ASN A 487 -24.71 43.05 -15.54
CA ASN A 487 -24.12 42.88 -16.88
C ASN A 487 -24.64 41.64 -17.66
N VAL A 488 -25.95 41.42 -17.66
CA VAL A 488 -26.56 40.28 -18.35
C VAL A 488 -26.83 40.66 -19.81
N LYS A 489 -25.79 40.60 -20.64
CA LYS A 489 -25.98 40.49 -22.10
C LYS A 489 -25.80 39.01 -22.49
N ARG A 490 -26.94 38.32 -22.67
CA ARG A 490 -27.11 36.93 -23.13
C ARG A 490 -26.24 35.88 -22.42
N VAL A 491 -26.83 35.20 -21.44
CA VAL A 491 -26.21 34.01 -20.82
C VAL A 491 -26.72 32.75 -21.51
N HIS A 492 -25.82 32.03 -22.17
CA HIS A 492 -25.96 30.59 -22.36
C HIS A 492 -25.51 29.92 -21.06
N PHE A 493 -26.36 29.08 -20.47
CA PHE A 493 -26.06 28.42 -19.20
C PHE A 493 -25.06 27.28 -19.41
N SER A 494 -23.84 27.44 -18.88
CA SER A 494 -22.83 26.39 -18.80
C SER A 494 -22.31 26.28 -17.36
N GLY A 495 -22.78 25.28 -16.60
CA GLY A 495 -22.22 24.92 -15.29
C GLY A 495 -23.12 25.21 -14.07
N VAL A 496 -22.84 24.51 -12.95
CA VAL A 496 -23.65 24.44 -11.72
C VAL A 496 -23.30 25.54 -10.70
N ASP A 497 -22.12 26.15 -10.80
CA ASP A 497 -21.63 27.09 -9.76
C ASP A 497 -22.17 28.53 -9.90
N GLU A 498 -22.58 28.93 -11.10
CA GLU A 498 -23.06 30.29 -11.38
C GLU A 498 -24.47 30.61 -10.82
N PRO A 499 -25.44 29.67 -10.83
CA PRO A 499 -26.77 29.88 -10.25
C PRO A 499 -26.76 29.94 -8.72
N ILE A 500 -25.97 29.10 -8.04
CA ILE A 500 -25.92 29.02 -6.57
C ILE A 500 -25.30 30.29 -5.98
N ALA A 501 -24.20 30.77 -6.55
CA ALA A 501 -23.57 32.02 -6.13
C ALA A 501 -24.47 33.25 -6.34
N LYS A 502 -25.31 33.26 -7.39
CA LYS A 502 -26.30 34.33 -7.64
C LYS A 502 -27.50 34.23 -6.69
N LEU A 503 -27.95 33.02 -6.34
CA LEU A 503 -29.01 32.77 -5.35
C LEU A 503 -28.57 33.15 -3.93
N GLU A 504 -27.34 32.83 -3.53
CA GLU A 504 -26.77 33.24 -2.23
C GLU A 504 -26.63 34.77 -2.11
N LYS A 505 -26.27 35.44 -3.22
CA LYS A 505 -26.17 36.91 -3.27
C LYS A 505 -27.54 37.58 -3.20
N ALA A 506 -28.57 36.96 -3.80
CA ALA A 506 -29.97 37.39 -3.68
C ALA A 506 -30.57 37.13 -2.29
N ALA A 507 -30.23 36.00 -1.66
CA ALA A 507 -30.67 35.64 -0.31
C ALA A 507 -30.10 36.58 0.78
N LYS A 508 -28.90 37.13 0.57
CA LYS A 508 -28.33 38.17 1.46
C LYS A 508 -29.04 39.53 1.39
N LEU A 509 -29.78 39.80 0.31
CA LEU A 509 -30.51 41.06 0.11
C LEU A 509 -31.96 40.99 0.60
N PHE A 510 -32.53 39.79 0.78
CA PHE A 510 -33.89 39.59 1.26
C PHE A 510 -33.94 38.39 2.24
N PRO A 511 -34.02 38.62 3.56
CA PRO A 511 -34.02 37.55 4.54
C PRO A 511 -35.38 36.84 4.53
N LEU A 512 -35.46 35.72 3.83
CA LEU A 512 -36.55 34.75 3.97
C LEU A 512 -36.04 33.53 4.76
N ASP A 513 -36.95 32.90 5.50
CA ASP A 513 -36.67 31.81 6.46
C ASP A 513 -35.82 30.68 5.84
N TYR A 514 -34.76 30.27 6.53
CA TYR A 514 -33.76 29.29 6.12
C TYR A 514 -34.36 27.95 5.65
N ARG A 515 -35.54 27.60 6.18
CA ARG A 515 -36.28 26.39 5.77
C ARG A 515 -36.75 26.42 4.31
N PHE A 516 -37.02 27.60 3.75
CA PHE A 516 -37.46 27.72 2.36
C PHE A 516 -36.32 27.47 1.37
N TYR A 517 -35.10 27.90 1.72
CA TYR A 517 -33.89 27.65 0.92
C TYR A 517 -33.41 26.20 1.03
N SER A 518 -33.50 25.57 2.20
CA SER A 518 -33.23 24.13 2.37
C SER A 518 -34.13 23.28 1.50
N MET A 519 -35.45 23.56 1.51
CA MET A 519 -36.44 22.80 0.75
C MET A 519 -36.27 22.97 -0.77
N LEU A 520 -35.84 24.15 -1.23
CA LEU A 520 -35.50 24.42 -2.63
C LEU A 520 -34.20 23.72 -3.06
N GLY A 521 -33.19 23.65 -2.19
CA GLY A 521 -31.94 22.92 -2.42
C GLY A 521 -32.17 21.41 -2.55
N ASP A 522 -32.97 20.83 -1.65
CA ASP A 522 -33.35 19.42 -1.69
C ASP A 522 -34.13 19.06 -2.97
N CYS A 523 -34.98 19.97 -3.45
CA CYS A 523 -35.73 19.78 -4.70
C CYS A 523 -34.86 19.89 -5.96
N TYR A 524 -33.81 20.71 -5.94
CA TYR A 524 -32.89 20.90 -7.06
C TYR A 524 -31.86 19.76 -7.19
N GLU A 525 -31.31 19.26 -6.07
CA GLU A 525 -30.42 18.07 -6.07
C GLU A 525 -31.13 16.84 -6.65
N ILE A 526 -32.41 16.65 -6.32
CA ILE A 526 -33.24 15.55 -6.85
C ILE A 526 -33.49 15.71 -8.37
N GLN A 527 -33.69 16.93 -8.89
CA GLN A 527 -33.97 17.13 -10.32
C GLN A 527 -32.73 17.06 -11.22
N PHE A 528 -31.57 17.52 -10.75
CA PHE A 528 -30.33 17.48 -11.54
C PHE A 528 -29.85 16.04 -11.79
N PHE A 529 -30.05 15.13 -10.82
CA PHE A 529 -29.67 13.71 -10.93
C PHE A 529 -30.69 12.82 -11.69
N LEU A 530 -31.91 13.30 -11.93
CA LEU A 530 -32.95 12.61 -12.72
C LEU A 530 -32.83 12.80 -14.24
N GLY A 531 -31.76 13.47 -14.71
CA GLY A 531 -31.40 13.48 -16.13
C GLY A 531 -32.31 14.28 -17.07
N LYS A 532 -33.05 15.28 -16.58
CA LYS A 532 -33.72 16.23 -17.49
C LYS A 532 -32.87 17.48 -17.70
N LYS A 533 -32.14 17.50 -18.81
CA LYS A 533 -31.81 18.75 -19.52
C LYS A 533 -33.10 19.24 -20.19
N SER A 534 -33.86 20.08 -19.50
CA SER A 534 -34.84 20.98 -20.14
C SER A 534 -35.07 22.18 -19.26
#